data_AF-A0A9E4WQI9-F1
#
_entry.id   AF-A0A9E4WQI9-F1
#
_cell.length_a   1.000
_cell.length_b   1.000
_cell.length_c   1.000
_cell.angle_alpha   90.00
_cell.angle_beta   90.00
_cell.angle_gamma   90.00
#
_symmetry.space_group_name_H-M   'P 1'
#
loop_
_entity.id
_entity.type
_entity.pdbx_description
1 polymer ?
#
loop_
_entity_poly.entity_id
_entity_poly.type
_entity_poly.pdbx_seq_one_letter_code
_entity_poly.pdbx_strand_id
1 'polypeptide(L)'
;IEGNGDDGIDVESSIGLNIGPGNEIFENGTSAGDNGIEIDWCLGALTWKFVQAKVPANSNTITQNSIYDNFGLGIDLVGYDPDDGDDCGWNTSFLAGASVVGCVPFQLTAISPNDCLPFPDLQTQSGDKLIGVACSLCTIEVFWADNDPSNNDDEDGDPHGEGAEYIVSGTAAEDGSFSIDLPCELDAGDLTATATDKLKNTSEFSENLVTLGTGSCEPDPTDTPVPEDTQVPTDTPVPPTDTPVPPDPTDTPVPPKVCGDVNMDGVANSVDASLVLQFKAGLISSLPNESSGDVNGDGALTSVDAALLLQFTAALIDEGALTC
;
A
#
# COMPACT_ATOMS: atom_id res chain seq x y z
N ILE A 1 19.95 -10.56 -15.06
CA ILE A 1 19.80 -10.39 -16.51
C ILE A 1 20.39 -9.02 -16.79
N GLU A 2 21.24 -8.92 -17.81
CA GLU A 2 22.06 -7.74 -18.04
C GLU A 2 22.20 -7.47 -19.54
N GLY A 3 22.02 -6.21 -19.95
CA GLY A 3 22.43 -5.73 -21.26
C GLY A 3 21.70 -6.38 -22.45
N ASN A 4 20.50 -6.92 -22.24
CA ASN A 4 19.64 -7.26 -23.37
C ASN A 4 19.03 -5.96 -23.88
N GLY A 5 18.96 -5.78 -25.20
CA GLY A 5 18.47 -4.51 -25.78
C GLY A 5 16.95 -4.40 -25.77
N ASP A 6 16.33 -4.92 -24.72
CA ASP A 6 14.90 -5.19 -24.53
C ASP A 6 14.61 -5.36 -23.02
N ASP A 7 13.42 -5.80 -22.62
CA ASP A 7 13.10 -6.11 -21.23
C ASP A 7 14.03 -7.12 -20.59
N GLY A 8 14.35 -6.94 -19.30
CA GLY A 8 15.06 -7.93 -18.51
C GLY A 8 14.27 -9.24 -18.41
N ILE A 9 13.01 -9.16 -17.98
CA ILE A 9 12.05 -10.27 -17.97
C ILE A 9 10.71 -9.78 -18.51
N ASP A 10 10.32 -10.29 -19.67
CA ASP A 10 8.98 -10.13 -20.22
C ASP A 10 8.09 -11.33 -19.85
N VAL A 11 6.89 -11.03 -19.33
CA VAL A 11 5.85 -11.99 -18.95
C VAL A 11 4.53 -11.66 -19.65
N GLU A 12 4.35 -12.24 -20.82
CA GLU A 12 3.12 -12.16 -21.63
C GLU A 12 1.87 -12.81 -21.02
N SER A 13 2.02 -13.76 -20.08
CA SER A 13 0.91 -14.48 -19.43
C SER A 13 1.41 -15.38 -18.30
N SER A 14 0.79 -15.30 -17.13
CA SER A 14 1.26 -16.05 -15.96
C SER A 14 0.24 -16.20 -14.83
N ILE A 15 0.36 -17.28 -14.07
CA ILE A 15 -0.32 -17.40 -12.77
C ILE A 15 0.66 -18.00 -11.78
N GLY A 16 0.97 -17.25 -10.71
CA GLY A 16 1.81 -17.79 -9.64
C GLY A 16 3.29 -17.84 -9.96
N LEU A 17 3.80 -16.99 -10.87
CA LEU A 17 5.25 -16.82 -11.01
C LEU A 17 5.84 -16.28 -9.71
N ASN A 18 7.07 -16.69 -9.43
CA ASN A 18 7.83 -16.17 -8.32
C ASN A 18 9.22 -15.79 -8.83
N ILE A 19 9.48 -14.49 -8.90
CA ILE A 19 10.76 -13.91 -9.31
C ILE A 19 11.43 -13.41 -8.03
N GLY A 20 12.35 -14.21 -7.49
CA GLY A 20 13.09 -13.89 -6.27
C GLY A 20 13.38 -15.08 -5.35
N PRO A 21 14.14 -14.88 -4.27
CA PRO A 21 14.97 -13.68 -3.99
C PRO A 21 16.36 -13.76 -4.64
N GLY A 22 17.05 -12.62 -4.73
CA GLY A 22 18.48 -12.53 -5.04
C GLY A 22 18.83 -12.57 -6.53
N ASN A 23 17.91 -12.18 -7.40
CA ASN A 23 18.24 -11.93 -8.81
C ASN A 23 18.72 -10.49 -8.98
N GLU A 24 19.69 -10.29 -9.87
CA GLU A 24 20.11 -8.98 -10.36
C GLU A 24 19.55 -8.81 -11.77
N ILE A 25 18.81 -7.73 -12.04
CA ILE A 25 18.16 -7.42 -13.32
C ILE A 25 18.46 -5.95 -13.61
N PHE A 26 19.48 -5.70 -14.44
CA PHE A 26 20.03 -4.37 -14.60
C PHE A 26 20.56 -4.10 -15.99
N GLU A 27 20.77 -2.83 -16.35
CA GLU A 27 21.29 -2.43 -17.67
C GLU A 27 20.48 -3.02 -18.85
N ASN A 28 19.19 -3.31 -18.68
CA ASN A 28 18.35 -3.83 -19.75
C ASN A 28 17.70 -2.68 -20.51
N GLY A 29 17.43 -2.91 -21.79
CA GLY A 29 16.73 -1.98 -22.64
C GLY A 29 17.58 -0.95 -23.38
N THR A 30 16.95 -0.34 -24.36
CA THR A 30 17.45 0.76 -25.21
C THR A 30 16.39 1.84 -25.47
N SER A 31 15.17 1.63 -24.99
CA SER A 31 14.00 2.48 -25.21
C SER A 31 13.11 2.53 -23.96
N ALA A 32 12.28 3.57 -23.83
CA ALA A 32 11.54 3.87 -22.60
C ALA A 32 10.50 2.80 -22.21
N GLY A 33 10.19 1.87 -23.11
CA GLY A 33 9.33 0.71 -22.82
C GLY A 33 10.11 -0.55 -22.44
N ASP A 34 11.45 -0.49 -22.38
CA ASP A 34 12.27 -1.67 -22.14
C ASP A 34 12.62 -1.75 -20.62
N ASN A 35 11.75 -2.41 -19.87
CA ASN A 35 11.70 -2.46 -18.42
C ASN A 35 12.66 -3.51 -17.81
N GLY A 36 12.91 -3.41 -16.50
CA GLY A 36 13.58 -4.49 -15.76
C GLY A 36 12.72 -5.76 -15.78
N ILE A 37 11.47 -5.65 -15.35
CA ILE A 37 10.46 -6.70 -15.44
C ILE A 37 9.18 -6.10 -16.00
N GLU A 38 8.70 -6.68 -17.09
CA GLU A 38 7.39 -6.40 -17.65
C GLU A 38 6.44 -7.57 -17.38
N ILE A 39 5.21 -7.26 -16.96
CA ILE A 39 4.13 -8.24 -16.88
C ILE A 39 2.91 -7.71 -17.64
N ASP A 40 2.61 -8.31 -18.78
CA ASP A 40 1.39 -8.10 -19.54
C ASP A 40 0.50 -9.36 -19.56
N TRP A 41 -0.69 -9.24 -20.15
CA TRP A 41 -1.64 -10.30 -20.37
C TRP A 41 -1.98 -10.42 -21.85
N CYS A 42 -1.70 -11.59 -22.43
CA CYS A 42 -2.00 -11.82 -23.82
C CYS A 42 -3.42 -12.30 -24.11
N LEU A 43 -4.00 -11.81 -25.21
CA LEU A 43 -5.14 -12.46 -25.86
C LEU A 43 -4.67 -13.69 -26.64
N GLY A 44 -4.69 -14.85 -25.99
CA GLY A 44 -4.38 -16.13 -26.61
C GLY A 44 -5.22 -16.41 -27.87
N ALA A 45 -4.60 -16.28 -29.06
CA ALA A 45 -5.20 -16.69 -30.32
C ALA A 45 -5.17 -18.22 -30.47
N LEU A 46 -6.07 -18.92 -29.77
CA LEU A 46 -6.33 -20.31 -30.09
C LEU A 46 -6.94 -20.41 -31.49
N THR A 47 -6.12 -20.95 -32.39
CA THR A 47 -6.36 -21.14 -33.81
C THR A 47 -7.78 -21.60 -34.17
N TRP A 48 -8.39 -20.87 -35.11
CA TRP A 48 -9.54 -21.23 -35.97
C TRP A 48 -10.80 -21.75 -35.25
N LYS A 49 -11.66 -20.78 -34.87
CA LYS A 49 -13.10 -20.84 -34.50
C LYS A 49 -13.38 -20.58 -33.02
N PHE A 50 -13.68 -19.31 -32.75
CA PHE A 50 -14.63 -18.81 -31.73
C PHE A 50 -14.37 -19.07 -30.25
N VAL A 51 -13.13 -19.36 -29.81
CA VAL A 51 -12.78 -19.26 -28.38
C VAL A 51 -11.49 -18.46 -28.24
N GLN A 52 -11.63 -17.17 -27.96
CA GLN A 52 -10.55 -16.35 -27.41
C GLN A 52 -10.42 -16.74 -25.93
N ALA A 53 -9.31 -17.37 -25.56
CA ALA A 53 -9.01 -17.65 -24.16
C ALA A 53 -8.07 -16.54 -23.69
N LYS A 54 -8.60 -15.56 -22.95
CA LYS A 54 -7.79 -14.59 -22.22
C LYS A 54 -7.05 -15.36 -21.13
N VAL A 55 -5.72 -15.28 -21.12
CA VAL A 55 -4.89 -15.89 -20.09
C VAL A 55 -4.56 -14.78 -19.08
N PRO A 56 -4.88 -14.95 -17.79
CA PRO A 56 -4.54 -13.95 -16.78
C PRO A 56 -3.03 -13.89 -16.53
N ALA A 57 -2.58 -12.76 -15.96
CA ALA A 57 -1.21 -12.48 -15.55
C ALA A 57 -1.16 -12.08 -14.05
N ASN A 58 -1.73 -12.92 -13.18
CA ASN A 58 -2.00 -12.59 -11.78
C ASN A 58 -1.24 -13.50 -10.81
N SER A 59 -1.24 -13.12 -9.54
CA SER A 59 -0.61 -13.86 -8.45
C SER A 59 0.90 -14.02 -8.65
N ASN A 60 1.54 -13.09 -9.35
CA ASN A 60 2.98 -13.12 -9.61
C ASN A 60 3.72 -12.34 -8.52
N THR A 61 4.55 -13.06 -7.76
CA THR A 61 5.39 -12.50 -6.70
C THR A 61 6.72 -12.05 -7.30
N ILE A 62 7.06 -10.78 -7.12
CA ILE A 62 8.40 -10.24 -7.36
C ILE A 62 8.92 -9.84 -5.98
N THR A 63 10.03 -10.43 -5.54
CA THR A 63 10.48 -10.23 -4.14
C THR A 63 11.99 -10.23 -4.02
N GLN A 64 12.52 -9.29 -3.25
CA GLN A 64 13.94 -9.24 -2.83
C GLN A 64 14.92 -9.41 -4.01
N ASN A 65 14.66 -8.73 -5.11
CA ASN A 65 15.60 -8.65 -6.24
C ASN A 65 16.31 -7.30 -6.23
N SER A 66 17.43 -7.23 -6.94
CA SER A 66 18.11 -6.00 -7.30
C SER A 66 17.75 -5.66 -8.74
N ILE A 67 16.92 -4.63 -8.92
CA ILE A 67 16.44 -4.17 -10.22
C ILE A 67 16.82 -2.70 -10.33
N TYR A 68 17.71 -2.34 -11.27
CA TYR A 68 18.30 -0.99 -11.37
C TYR A 68 18.99 -0.76 -12.72
N ASP A 69 19.37 0.47 -13.06
CA ASP A 69 19.98 0.85 -14.34
C ASP A 69 19.23 0.32 -15.61
N ASN A 70 17.93 -0.01 -15.56
CA ASN A 70 17.19 -0.40 -16.78
C ASN A 70 16.73 0.86 -17.54
N PHE A 71 16.43 0.74 -18.83
CA PHE A 71 16.02 1.89 -19.65
C PHE A 71 14.55 2.30 -19.41
N GLY A 72 13.65 1.37 -19.13
CA GLY A 72 12.27 1.65 -18.71
C GLY A 72 12.14 1.72 -17.19
N LEU A 73 11.00 1.29 -16.66
CA LEU A 73 10.76 1.12 -15.23
C LEU A 73 11.44 -0.16 -14.72
N GLY A 74 11.68 -0.23 -13.40
CA GLY A 74 12.16 -1.47 -12.79
C GLY A 74 11.13 -2.60 -12.86
N ILE A 75 9.86 -2.29 -12.58
CA ILE A 75 8.72 -3.20 -12.75
C ILE A 75 7.63 -2.41 -13.45
N ASP A 76 7.12 -2.92 -14.57
CA ASP A 76 5.98 -2.37 -15.30
C ASP A 76 4.84 -3.40 -15.29
N LEU A 77 3.68 -2.98 -14.78
CA LEU A 77 2.45 -3.76 -14.84
C LEU A 77 1.58 -3.20 -15.96
N VAL A 78 1.91 -3.57 -17.19
CA VAL A 78 1.31 -2.98 -18.38
C VAL A 78 -0.20 -3.24 -18.41
N GLY A 79 -0.96 -2.16 -18.29
CA GLY A 79 -2.39 -2.15 -18.47
C GLY A 79 -2.76 -1.88 -19.93
N TYR A 80 -2.57 -2.83 -20.85
CA TYR A 80 -2.85 -2.67 -22.30
C TYR A 80 -2.14 -1.44 -22.92
N ASP A 81 -0.91 -1.61 -23.39
CA ASP A 81 -0.33 -0.73 -24.41
C ASP A 81 -0.65 -1.29 -25.81
N PRO A 82 -1.35 -0.53 -26.69
CA PRO A 82 -1.59 -0.98 -28.06
C PRO A 82 -0.38 -0.89 -29.00
N ASP A 83 0.75 -0.33 -28.56
CA ASP A 83 1.93 -0.04 -29.38
C ASP A 83 3.28 -0.43 -28.72
N ASP A 84 3.29 -1.19 -27.60
CA ASP A 84 4.49 -1.93 -27.19
C ASP A 84 4.82 -2.96 -28.28
N GLY A 85 6.09 -3.29 -28.46
CA GLY A 85 6.55 -4.04 -29.62
C GLY A 85 6.04 -5.47 -29.71
N ASP A 86 5.32 -5.95 -28.69
CA ASP A 86 5.03 -7.34 -28.44
C ASP A 86 3.51 -7.64 -28.40
N ASP A 87 3.17 -8.80 -28.95
CA ASP A 87 2.02 -9.02 -29.83
C ASP A 87 0.80 -9.52 -29.05
N CYS A 88 0.13 -8.64 -28.32
CA CYS A 88 -1.01 -9.03 -27.48
C CYS A 88 -2.32 -8.24 -27.63
N GLY A 89 -2.56 -7.53 -28.75
CA GLY A 89 -3.94 -7.27 -29.18
C GLY A 89 -4.21 -6.15 -30.19
N TRP A 90 -4.49 -6.57 -31.43
CA TRP A 90 -5.28 -5.87 -32.45
C TRP A 90 -6.10 -4.66 -31.96
N ASN A 91 -5.63 -3.48 -32.38
CA ASN A 91 -6.37 -2.26 -32.74
C ASN A 91 -7.41 -1.64 -31.77
N THR A 92 -6.96 -0.71 -30.92
CA THR A 92 -7.56 0.64 -30.90
C THR A 92 -6.51 1.70 -30.52
N SER A 93 -5.99 2.36 -31.55
CA SER A 93 -5.24 3.61 -31.47
C SER A 93 -5.99 4.67 -30.64
N PHE A 94 -5.46 5.03 -29.48
CA PHE A 94 -5.46 6.41 -28.94
C PHE A 94 -4.53 6.53 -27.72
N LEU A 95 -3.41 7.25 -27.91
CA LEU A 95 -2.32 7.60 -26.96
C LEU A 95 -1.26 6.50 -26.83
N ALA A 96 -0.04 6.83 -27.24
CA ALA A 96 1.02 5.89 -27.62
C ALA A 96 2.29 6.15 -26.81
N GLY A 97 2.93 5.07 -26.31
CA GLY A 97 4.38 4.93 -26.20
C GLY A 97 5.08 5.58 -25.01
N ALA A 98 4.54 5.44 -23.81
CA ALA A 98 5.29 5.73 -22.59
C ALA A 98 5.03 4.61 -21.59
N SER A 99 6.08 4.03 -21.00
CA SER A 99 5.93 3.35 -19.71
C SER A 99 5.33 4.35 -18.74
N VAL A 100 4.06 4.15 -18.43
CA VAL A 100 3.33 5.01 -17.50
C VAL A 100 3.38 4.31 -16.16
N VAL A 101 3.89 5.02 -15.15
CA VAL A 101 3.84 4.50 -13.79
C VAL A 101 2.38 4.29 -13.37
N GLY A 102 2.11 3.09 -12.87
CA GLY A 102 0.80 2.67 -12.40
C GLY A 102 -0.04 1.98 -13.47
N CYS A 103 -0.48 0.77 -13.13
CA CYS A 103 -1.43 0.01 -13.94
C CYS A 103 -2.80 0.70 -14.09
N VAL A 104 -3.23 0.91 -15.34
CA VAL A 104 -4.56 1.43 -15.68
C VAL A 104 -5.55 0.27 -15.85
N PRO A 105 -6.59 0.14 -15.00
CA PRO A 105 -7.53 -0.98 -15.09
C PRO A 105 -8.45 -0.87 -16.32
N PHE A 106 -8.48 -1.92 -17.14
CA PHE A 106 -9.34 -1.96 -18.33
C PHE A 106 -10.81 -2.18 -17.97
N GLN A 107 -11.68 -1.21 -18.30
CA GLN A 107 -13.09 -1.22 -17.88
C GLN A 107 -13.97 -2.34 -18.47
N LEU A 108 -13.48 -3.14 -19.42
CA LEU A 108 -14.30 -4.11 -20.17
C LEU A 108 -13.86 -5.58 -20.03
N THR A 109 -12.73 -5.89 -19.38
CA THR A 109 -12.31 -7.29 -19.12
C THR A 109 -11.64 -7.42 -17.74
N ALA A 110 -12.07 -8.42 -16.97
CA ALA A 110 -11.91 -8.51 -15.52
C ALA A 110 -10.55 -9.03 -15.02
N ILE A 111 -9.45 -8.84 -15.77
CA ILE A 111 -8.14 -9.32 -15.33
C ILE A 111 -7.07 -8.36 -15.85
N SER A 112 -6.44 -7.61 -14.94
CA SER A 112 -5.23 -6.82 -15.19
C SER A 112 -4.03 -7.55 -14.57
N PRO A 113 -2.80 -7.38 -15.09
CA PRO A 113 -1.60 -7.96 -14.50
C PRO A 113 -1.51 -7.63 -13.02
N ASN A 114 -1.29 -8.66 -12.20
CA ASN A 114 -1.30 -8.56 -10.75
C ASN A 114 -2.48 -7.76 -10.16
N ASP A 115 -3.64 -7.86 -10.81
CA ASP A 115 -4.86 -7.11 -10.46
C ASP A 115 -4.69 -5.57 -10.40
N CYS A 116 -3.69 -5.01 -11.10
CA CYS A 116 -3.25 -3.63 -10.93
C CYS A 116 -3.04 -3.26 -9.45
N LEU A 117 -2.31 -4.09 -8.69
CA LEU A 117 -2.07 -3.82 -7.27
C LEU A 117 -1.36 -2.45 -7.12
N PRO A 118 -1.95 -1.49 -6.38
CA PRO A 118 -1.30 -0.19 -6.18
C PRO A 118 0.03 -0.34 -5.44
N PHE A 119 1.03 0.43 -5.86
CA PHE A 119 2.28 0.57 -5.12
C PHE A 119 2.06 1.24 -3.75
N PRO A 120 2.94 1.01 -2.76
CA PRO A 120 2.91 1.72 -1.49
C PRO A 120 3.05 3.23 -1.67
N ASP A 121 2.34 4.02 -0.85
CA ASP A 121 2.56 5.46 -0.66
C ASP A 121 3.52 5.65 0.53
N LEU A 122 4.77 6.02 0.24
CA LEU A 122 5.79 6.33 1.24
C LEU A 122 5.63 7.76 1.74
N GLN A 123 5.06 7.95 2.93
CA GLN A 123 4.68 9.29 3.39
C GLN A 123 5.82 10.03 4.10
N THR A 124 6.52 9.34 5.01
CA THR A 124 7.59 9.98 5.79
C THR A 124 8.48 8.97 6.49
N GLN A 125 9.68 9.43 6.88
CA GLN A 125 10.54 8.75 7.82
C GLN A 125 10.59 9.54 9.14
N SER A 126 10.28 8.87 10.24
CA SER A 126 10.40 9.41 11.60
C SER A 126 11.46 8.62 12.38
N GLY A 127 12.70 9.12 12.39
CA GLY A 127 13.83 8.41 12.99
C GLY A 127 14.13 7.12 12.23
N ASP A 128 14.05 5.98 12.91
CA ASP A 128 14.21 4.65 12.33
C ASP A 128 12.90 4.05 11.80
N LYS A 129 11.81 4.81 11.72
CA LYS A 129 10.52 4.31 11.24
C LYS A 129 10.15 4.88 9.89
N LEU A 130 9.98 4.02 8.89
CA LEU A 130 9.34 4.35 7.63
C LEU A 130 7.82 4.22 7.79
N ILE A 131 7.09 5.28 7.47
CA ILE A 131 5.63 5.39 7.63
C ILE A 131 5.01 5.60 6.26
N GLY A 132 3.93 4.89 5.99
CA GLY A 132 3.18 5.04 4.75
C GLY A 132 1.88 4.25 4.74
N VAL A 133 1.30 4.15 3.56
CA VAL A 133 0.05 3.43 3.31
C VAL A 133 0.25 2.49 2.13
N ALA A 134 -0.27 1.27 2.25
CA ALA A 134 -0.32 0.30 1.16
C ALA A 134 -1.66 -0.43 1.21
N CYS A 135 -1.83 -1.44 0.37
CA CYS A 135 -2.98 -2.34 0.48
C CYS A 135 -3.02 -3.07 1.82
N SER A 136 -4.24 -3.34 2.31
CA SER A 136 -4.49 -4.00 3.59
C SER A 136 -3.73 -5.33 3.71
N LEU A 137 -2.96 -5.47 4.78
CA LEU A 137 -2.18 -6.68 5.09
C LEU A 137 -1.20 -7.10 3.98
N CYS A 138 -0.82 -6.17 3.11
CA CYS A 138 0.22 -6.41 2.13
C CYS A 138 1.58 -6.49 2.80
N THR A 139 2.47 -7.28 2.20
CA THR A 139 3.90 -7.24 2.52
C THR A 139 4.50 -6.06 1.78
N ILE A 140 5.20 -5.17 2.49
CA ILE A 140 5.94 -4.08 1.88
C ILE A 140 7.40 -4.48 1.89
N GLU A 141 8.06 -4.40 0.75
CA GLU A 141 9.52 -4.55 0.64
C GLU A 141 10.13 -3.21 0.28
N VAL A 142 11.13 -2.78 1.04
CA VAL A 142 11.78 -1.46 0.94
C VAL A 142 13.17 -1.64 0.36
N PHE A 143 13.54 -0.78 -0.58
CA PHE A 143 14.77 -0.85 -1.32
C PHE A 143 15.47 0.53 -1.35
N TRP A 144 16.78 0.52 -1.53
CA TRP A 144 17.48 1.68 -2.07
C TRP A 144 17.02 1.89 -3.51
N ALA A 145 16.54 3.09 -3.79
CA ALA A 145 16.20 3.49 -5.14
C ALA A 145 17.47 3.75 -5.95
N ASP A 146 17.50 3.26 -7.17
CA ASP A 146 18.35 3.83 -8.21
C ASP A 146 17.58 4.87 -9.02
N ASN A 147 18.24 6.00 -9.23
CA ASN A 147 17.67 7.24 -9.76
C ASN A 147 18.42 7.71 -11.01
N ASP A 148 18.83 6.79 -11.90
CA ASP A 148 19.38 7.22 -13.19
C ASP A 148 18.37 8.18 -13.87
N PRO A 149 18.72 9.47 -14.04
CA PRO A 149 17.76 10.56 -14.19
C PRO A 149 17.09 10.68 -15.57
N SER A 150 17.00 9.61 -16.37
CA SER A 150 16.53 9.72 -17.77
C SER A 150 15.21 9.03 -18.13
N ASN A 151 14.61 8.24 -17.24
CA ASN A 151 13.51 7.33 -17.59
C ASN A 151 12.49 7.01 -16.49
N ASN A 152 12.80 7.29 -15.22
CA ASN A 152 11.89 7.14 -14.09
C ASN A 152 11.05 8.41 -13.80
N ASP A 153 11.07 9.38 -14.71
CA ASP A 153 10.34 10.65 -14.64
C ASP A 153 9.05 10.52 -15.46
N ASP A 154 7.91 10.43 -14.80
CA ASP A 154 6.57 10.45 -15.42
C ASP A 154 6.16 11.87 -15.90
N GLU A 155 7.15 12.77 -16.00
CA GLU A 155 7.05 14.20 -16.29
C GLU A 155 6.41 15.05 -15.19
N ASP A 156 6.12 14.49 -14.02
CA ASP A 156 5.55 15.21 -12.88
C ASP A 156 6.62 15.77 -11.91
N GLY A 157 7.85 15.26 -12.00
CA GLY A 157 9.02 15.70 -11.26
C GLY A 157 9.39 14.86 -10.04
N ASP A 158 8.65 13.79 -9.73
CA ASP A 158 8.90 12.87 -8.62
C ASP A 158 9.27 11.46 -9.14
N PRO A 159 10.55 11.03 -9.08
CA PRO A 159 10.97 9.79 -9.71
C PRO A 159 10.40 8.56 -8.99
N HIS A 160 9.87 7.61 -9.75
CA HIS A 160 9.55 6.26 -9.28
C HIS A 160 10.79 5.38 -9.43
N GLY A 161 11.46 5.09 -8.31
CA GLY A 161 12.78 4.44 -8.35
C GLY A 161 12.74 2.98 -8.81
N GLU A 162 13.91 2.48 -9.21
CA GLU A 162 14.14 1.04 -9.33
C GLU A 162 14.76 0.51 -8.03
N GLY A 163 14.31 -0.66 -7.55
CA GLY A 163 14.81 -1.25 -6.30
C GLY A 163 16.19 -1.89 -6.43
N ALA A 164 17.25 -1.09 -6.34
CA ALA A 164 18.64 -1.52 -6.53
C ALA A 164 19.14 -2.47 -5.44
N GLU A 165 18.82 -2.18 -4.17
CA GLU A 165 19.25 -3.01 -3.04
C GLU A 165 18.12 -3.16 -2.03
N TYR A 166 17.76 -4.41 -1.70
CA TYR A 166 16.77 -4.70 -0.66
C TYR A 166 17.28 -4.33 0.73
N ILE A 167 16.46 -3.61 1.49
CA ILE A 167 16.78 -3.13 2.83
C ILE A 167 16.04 -3.96 3.89
N VAL A 168 14.71 -3.92 3.85
CA VAL A 168 13.84 -4.48 4.88
C VAL A 168 12.44 -4.74 4.34
N SER A 169 11.68 -5.57 5.04
CA SER A 169 10.26 -5.76 4.77
C SER A 169 9.42 -5.58 6.02
N GLY A 170 8.16 -5.23 5.80
CA GLY A 170 7.14 -5.14 6.83
C GLY A 170 5.79 -5.55 6.30
N THR A 171 4.76 -5.38 7.12
CA THR A 171 3.40 -5.73 6.74
C THR A 171 2.48 -4.57 7.11
N ALA A 172 1.68 -4.12 6.15
CA ALA A 172 0.63 -3.15 6.42
C ALA A 172 -0.37 -3.72 7.44
N ALA A 173 -0.90 -2.85 8.27
CA ALA A 173 -2.06 -3.15 9.09
C ALA A 173 -3.29 -3.37 8.20
N GLU A 174 -4.40 -3.73 8.84
CA GLU A 174 -5.66 -3.98 8.14
C GLU A 174 -6.23 -2.73 7.47
N ASP A 175 -5.91 -1.54 7.98
CA ASP A 175 -6.29 -0.26 7.39
C ASP A 175 -5.33 0.19 6.27
N GLY A 176 -4.32 -0.62 5.95
CA GLY A 176 -3.30 -0.29 4.95
C GLY A 176 -2.13 0.53 5.48
N SER A 177 -2.22 1.11 6.69
CA SER A 177 -1.11 1.86 7.27
C SER A 177 0.06 0.93 7.62
N PHE A 178 1.29 1.40 7.46
CA PHE A 178 2.46 0.66 7.92
C PHE A 178 3.44 1.57 8.67
N SER A 179 4.18 0.95 9.58
CA SER A 179 5.32 1.54 10.25
C SER A 179 6.42 0.48 10.34
N ILE A 180 7.43 0.60 9.49
CA ILE A 180 8.50 -0.39 9.32
C ILE A 180 9.75 0.13 10.01
N ASP A 181 10.36 -0.70 10.85
CA ASP A 181 11.64 -0.41 11.47
C ASP A 181 12.74 -0.55 10.41
N LEU A 182 13.31 0.59 10.01
CA LEU A 182 14.49 0.66 9.17
C LEU A 182 15.73 0.20 9.98
N PRO A 183 16.69 -0.49 9.33
CA PRO A 183 17.95 -0.81 9.97
C PRO A 183 18.62 0.46 10.49
N CYS A 184 19.24 0.39 11.66
CA CYS A 184 20.14 1.43 12.12
C CYS A 184 21.39 1.50 11.23
N GLU A 185 22.10 2.63 11.23
CA GLU A 185 23.22 2.93 10.33
C GLU A 185 22.85 2.92 8.84
N LEU A 186 21.59 3.18 8.52
CA LEU A 186 21.20 3.50 7.15
C LEU A 186 21.82 4.86 6.77
N ASP A 187 22.47 4.90 5.60
CA ASP A 187 22.97 6.13 5.00
C ASP A 187 21.82 7.04 4.54
N ALA A 188 22.12 8.26 4.10
CA ALA A 188 21.15 9.09 3.40
C ALA A 188 21.06 8.69 1.92
N GLY A 189 19.88 8.79 1.34
CA GLY A 189 19.60 8.41 -0.05
C GLY A 189 18.10 8.44 -0.32
N ASP A 190 17.66 7.69 -1.33
CA ASP A 190 16.26 7.62 -1.73
C ASP A 190 15.73 6.20 -1.56
N LEU A 191 14.54 6.06 -0.97
CA LEU A 191 13.87 4.78 -0.74
C LEU A 191 12.75 4.59 -1.74
N THR A 192 12.61 3.39 -2.29
CA THR A 192 11.40 2.95 -2.99
C THR A 192 10.86 1.66 -2.36
N ALA A 193 9.63 1.28 -2.68
CA ALA A 193 9.03 0.08 -2.15
C ALA A 193 8.06 -0.59 -3.12
N THR A 194 7.86 -1.90 -2.93
CA THR A 194 6.77 -2.66 -3.56
C THR A 194 5.80 -3.17 -2.50
N ALA A 195 4.56 -3.42 -2.90
CA ALA A 195 3.56 -4.13 -2.11
C ALA A 195 3.29 -5.51 -2.72
N THR A 196 3.18 -6.54 -1.89
CA THR A 196 2.67 -7.86 -2.30
C THR A 196 1.43 -8.23 -1.49
N ASP A 197 0.31 -8.50 -2.16
CA ASP A 197 -0.93 -8.89 -1.50
C ASP A 197 -0.94 -10.38 -1.08
N LYS A 198 -2.03 -10.79 -0.41
CA LYS A 198 -2.21 -12.18 0.02
C LYS A 198 -2.46 -13.15 -1.14
N LEU A 199 -2.90 -12.65 -2.29
CA LEU A 199 -3.08 -13.40 -3.52
C LEU A 199 -1.80 -13.48 -4.35
N LYS A 200 -0.68 -12.94 -3.83
CA LYS A 200 0.64 -12.97 -4.44
C LYS A 200 0.80 -12.03 -5.63
N ASN A 201 -0.09 -11.07 -5.81
CA ASN A 201 0.11 -9.97 -6.73
C ASN A 201 1.17 -9.02 -6.15
N THR A 202 2.15 -8.61 -6.95
CA THR A 202 3.14 -7.58 -6.56
C THR A 202 2.89 -6.33 -7.38
N SER A 203 2.97 -5.16 -6.75
CA SER A 203 2.90 -3.85 -7.40
C SER A 203 4.19 -3.51 -8.15
N GLU A 204 4.14 -2.43 -8.91
CA GLU A 204 5.31 -1.67 -9.33
C GLU A 204 6.03 -1.04 -8.13
N PHE A 205 7.15 -0.36 -8.39
CA PHE A 205 7.86 0.44 -7.39
C PHE A 205 7.14 1.76 -7.09
N SER A 206 7.16 2.16 -5.83
CA SER A 206 6.58 3.43 -5.37
C SER A 206 7.39 4.63 -5.82
N GLU A 207 6.76 5.80 -5.71
CA GLU A 207 7.48 7.08 -5.70
C GLU A 207 8.58 7.05 -4.63
N ASN A 208 9.68 7.72 -4.93
CA ASN A 208 10.83 7.76 -4.04
C ASN A 208 10.60 8.66 -2.82
N LEU A 209 11.02 8.17 -1.66
CA LEU A 209 11.11 8.96 -0.44
C LEU A 209 12.57 9.20 -0.05
N VAL A 210 12.97 10.47 0.00
CA VAL A 210 14.29 10.87 0.51
C VAL A 210 14.41 10.49 1.99
N THR A 211 15.44 9.69 2.33
CA THR A 211 15.84 9.38 3.71
C THR A 211 17.10 10.16 4.10
N LEU A 212 17.14 10.63 5.34
CA LEU A 212 18.35 11.23 5.94
C LEU A 212 19.24 10.19 6.65
N GLY A 213 18.88 8.90 6.54
CA GLY A 213 19.49 7.82 7.31
C GLY A 213 18.91 7.66 8.71
N THR A 214 19.28 6.58 9.39
CA THR A 214 18.72 6.20 10.71
C THR A 214 19.65 6.46 11.89
N GLY A 215 20.86 6.99 11.62
CA GLY A 215 21.85 7.27 12.66
C GLY A 215 22.45 6.00 13.29
N SER A 216 23.34 6.16 14.27
CA SER A 216 24.07 5.01 14.85
C SER A 216 23.19 4.14 15.75
N CYS A 217 23.42 2.83 15.70
CA CYS A 217 22.84 1.86 16.64
C CYS A 217 23.43 1.95 18.06
N GLU A 218 24.48 2.74 18.28
CA GLU A 218 25.13 2.80 19.59
C GLU A 218 24.20 3.49 20.60
N PRO A 219 23.92 2.86 21.76
CA PRO A 219 23.18 3.55 22.81
C PRO A 219 23.97 4.80 23.17
N ASP A 220 23.32 5.96 23.08
CA ASP A 220 23.86 7.25 23.54
C ASP A 220 24.57 7.02 24.89
N PRO A 221 25.88 7.31 25.02
CA PRO A 221 26.61 7.01 26.25
C PRO A 221 25.97 7.72 27.42
N THR A 222 25.12 6.96 28.14
CA THR A 222 24.45 7.26 29.41
C THR A 222 24.82 8.64 29.93
N ASP A 223 23.95 9.62 29.67
CA ASP A 223 24.07 10.94 30.27
C ASP A 223 24.22 10.73 31.78
N THR A 224 25.42 10.99 32.27
CA THR A 224 25.78 10.77 33.67
C THR A 224 24.81 11.61 34.48
N PRO A 225 24.08 11.05 35.47
CA PRO A 225 23.09 11.84 36.21
C PRO A 225 23.79 13.07 36.79
N VAL A 226 23.40 14.24 36.27
CA VAL A 226 23.82 15.53 36.83
C VAL A 226 23.37 15.51 38.29
N PRO A 227 24.27 15.71 39.27
CA PRO A 227 23.90 15.64 40.68
C PRO A 227 22.81 16.67 40.96
N GLU A 228 21.71 16.18 41.53
CA GLU A 228 20.58 16.95 42.01
C GLU A 228 21.08 18.02 42.99
N ASP A 229 21.05 19.28 42.57
CA ASP A 229 21.50 20.38 43.40
C ASP A 229 20.50 20.59 44.55
N THR A 230 21.09 20.72 45.73
CA THR A 230 20.42 20.74 47.03
C THR A 230 19.45 21.91 47.11
N GLN A 231 18.16 21.63 47.32
CA GLN A 231 17.15 22.69 47.54
C GLN A 231 17.49 23.52 48.79
N VAL A 232 17.57 24.84 48.60
CA VAL A 232 17.56 25.85 49.68
C VAL A 232 16.11 26.25 49.95
N PRO A 233 15.59 26.17 51.19
CA PRO A 233 14.23 26.62 51.46
C PRO A 233 14.24 28.16 51.56
N THR A 234 13.45 28.81 50.72
CA THR A 234 13.12 30.24 50.91
C THR A 234 11.61 30.36 51.03
N ASP A 235 11.15 30.43 52.28
CA ASP A 235 9.81 30.88 52.63
C ASP A 235 9.63 32.34 52.21
N THR A 236 8.76 32.59 51.23
CA THR A 236 8.15 33.91 51.02
C THR A 236 6.68 33.70 50.65
N PRO A 237 5.72 34.20 51.44
CA PRO A 237 4.30 33.96 51.18
C PRO A 237 3.81 34.82 50.02
N VAL A 238 3.30 34.16 48.99
CA VAL A 238 2.54 34.78 47.89
C VAL A 238 1.08 34.97 48.37
N PRO A 239 0.44 36.12 48.10
CA PRO A 239 -0.96 36.36 48.47
C PRO A 239 -1.91 35.46 47.65
N PRO A 240 -3.13 35.17 48.15
CA PRO A 240 -4.04 34.24 47.50
C PRO A 240 -4.57 34.82 46.18
N THR A 241 -4.29 34.13 45.09
CA THR A 241 -5.02 34.30 43.82
C THR A 241 -6.15 33.27 43.83
N ASP A 242 -7.39 33.74 43.84
CA ASP A 242 -8.59 32.92 43.64
C ASP A 242 -8.59 32.35 42.22
N THR A 243 -8.06 31.14 42.06
CA THR A 243 -8.27 30.33 40.85
C THR A 243 -9.48 29.42 41.08
N PRO A 244 -10.54 29.50 40.25
CA PRO A 244 -11.73 28.70 40.42
C PRO A 244 -11.42 27.21 40.19
N VAL A 245 -11.97 26.38 41.08
CA VAL A 245 -11.94 24.92 40.99
C VAL A 245 -12.70 24.48 39.72
N PRO A 246 -12.10 23.65 38.84
CA PRO A 246 -12.82 23.08 37.70
C PRO A 246 -14.01 22.23 38.19
N PRO A 247 -15.20 22.35 37.59
CA PRO A 247 -16.33 21.49 37.94
C PRO A 247 -16.04 20.04 37.56
N ASP A 248 -16.49 19.14 38.45
CA ASP A 248 -16.66 17.69 38.29
C ASP A 248 -17.18 17.34 36.88
N PRO A 249 -16.63 16.32 36.16
CA PRO A 249 -17.10 15.98 34.82
C PRO A 249 -18.59 15.66 34.87
N THR A 250 -19.36 16.56 34.26
CA THR A 250 -20.78 16.38 34.01
C THR A 250 -20.90 15.36 32.89
N ASP A 251 -21.71 14.32 33.08
CA ASP A 251 -22.09 13.36 32.03
C ASP A 251 -22.54 14.12 30.78
N THR A 252 -21.65 14.18 29.78
CA THR A 252 -21.98 14.65 28.44
C THR A 252 -23.02 13.67 27.87
N PRO A 253 -24.15 14.15 27.34
CA PRO A 253 -25.11 13.25 26.70
C PRO A 253 -24.39 12.51 25.57
N VAL A 254 -24.35 11.19 25.68
CA VAL A 254 -23.79 10.30 24.65
C VAL A 254 -24.46 10.68 23.32
N PRO A 255 -23.70 11.03 22.27
CA PRO A 255 -24.25 11.30 20.96
C PRO A 255 -25.17 10.14 20.54
N PRO A 256 -26.29 10.40 19.85
CA PRO A 256 -27.14 9.33 19.34
C PRO A 256 -26.27 8.40 18.49
N LYS A 257 -26.22 7.15 18.95
CA LYS A 257 -25.44 6.05 18.39
C LYS A 257 -25.85 5.83 16.93
N VAL A 258 -24.93 5.99 15.98
CA VAL A 258 -25.20 5.85 14.54
C VAL A 258 -25.48 4.37 14.22
N CYS A 259 -26.56 4.09 13.50
CA CYS A 259 -26.93 2.75 13.06
C CYS A 259 -25.86 2.25 12.06
N GLY A 260 -25.31 1.06 12.30
CA GLY A 260 -24.21 0.52 11.50
C GLY A 260 -22.80 0.89 11.94
N ASP A 261 -22.60 1.97 12.69
CA ASP A 261 -21.28 2.40 13.19
C ASP A 261 -20.85 1.47 14.34
N VAL A 262 -20.11 0.38 14.07
CA VAL A 262 -19.69 -0.60 15.09
C VAL A 262 -18.36 -0.24 15.75
N ASN A 263 -17.61 0.73 15.21
CA ASN A 263 -16.31 1.17 15.74
C ASN A 263 -16.35 2.48 16.54
N MET A 264 -17.49 3.18 16.57
CA MET A 264 -17.73 4.50 17.19
C MET A 264 -16.94 5.66 16.58
N ASP A 265 -16.61 5.61 15.29
CA ASP A 265 -15.96 6.73 14.61
C ASP A 265 -16.95 7.83 14.16
N GLY A 266 -18.25 7.58 14.31
CA GLY A 266 -19.33 8.51 14.01
C GLY A 266 -19.87 8.41 12.58
N VAL A 267 -19.37 7.47 11.77
CA VAL A 267 -19.88 7.16 10.43
C VAL A 267 -20.15 5.66 10.29
N ALA A 268 -21.14 5.27 9.48
CA ALA A 268 -21.36 3.88 9.11
C ALA A 268 -20.86 3.65 7.68
N ASN A 269 -19.80 2.86 7.51
CA ASN A 269 -19.20 2.62 6.19
C ASN A 269 -18.67 1.17 6.04
N SER A 270 -17.86 0.91 5.01
CA SER A 270 -17.32 -0.42 4.73
C SER A 270 -16.38 -0.96 5.83
N VAL A 271 -15.77 -0.07 6.63
CA VAL A 271 -14.94 -0.43 7.79
C VAL A 271 -15.80 -1.16 8.83
N ASP A 272 -16.98 -0.63 9.15
CA ASP A 272 -17.91 -1.27 10.08
C ASP A 272 -18.40 -2.63 9.58
N ALA A 273 -18.67 -2.74 8.27
CA ALA A 273 -19.03 -4.01 7.65
C ALA A 273 -17.93 -5.07 7.82
N SER A 274 -16.69 -4.66 7.62
CA SER A 274 -15.53 -5.53 7.77
C SER A 274 -15.37 -6.00 9.22
N LEU A 275 -15.58 -5.10 10.20
CA LEU A 275 -15.54 -5.42 11.62
C LEU A 275 -16.65 -6.40 12.03
N VAL A 276 -17.87 -6.25 11.49
CA VAL A 276 -18.94 -7.24 11.69
C VAL A 276 -18.55 -8.61 11.15
N LEU A 277 -17.94 -8.69 9.96
CA LEU A 277 -17.47 -9.96 9.38
C LEU A 277 -16.34 -10.59 10.21
N GLN A 278 -15.37 -9.80 10.64
CA GLN A 278 -14.27 -10.27 11.47
C GLN A 278 -14.75 -10.79 12.83
N PHE A 279 -15.67 -10.07 13.47
CA PHE A 279 -16.27 -10.48 14.74
C PHE A 279 -17.04 -11.79 14.59
N LYS A 280 -17.81 -11.95 13.50
CA LYS A 280 -18.54 -13.20 13.23
C LYS A 280 -17.64 -14.37 12.82
N ALA A 281 -16.51 -14.08 12.21
CA ALA A 281 -15.47 -15.06 11.92
C ALA A 281 -14.63 -15.43 13.16
N GLY A 282 -14.79 -14.72 14.29
CA GLY A 282 -14.01 -14.91 15.51
C GLY A 282 -12.57 -14.43 15.41
N LEU A 283 -12.25 -13.58 14.42
CA LEU A 283 -10.93 -12.96 14.25
C LEU A 283 -10.70 -11.87 15.31
N ILE A 284 -11.77 -11.18 15.70
CA ILE A 284 -11.82 -10.25 16.83
C ILE A 284 -12.88 -10.70 17.82
N SER A 285 -12.62 -10.47 19.12
CA SER A 285 -13.47 -10.98 20.20
C SER A 285 -14.59 -10.03 20.63
N SER A 286 -14.59 -8.79 20.16
CA SER A 286 -15.54 -7.75 20.57
C SER A 286 -15.56 -6.60 19.56
N LEU A 287 -16.70 -5.93 19.46
CA LEU A 287 -16.85 -4.65 18.77
C LEU A 287 -17.03 -3.52 19.79
N PRO A 288 -16.43 -2.32 19.58
CA PRO A 288 -16.65 -1.17 20.44
C PRO A 288 -18.13 -0.84 20.64
N ASN A 289 -18.92 -1.02 19.59
CA ASN A 289 -20.33 -0.69 19.59
C ASN A 289 -21.28 -1.90 19.46
N GLU A 290 -20.95 -3.01 18.80
CA GLU A 290 -21.76 -4.25 18.55
C GLU A 290 -23.27 -4.08 18.30
N SER A 291 -24.04 -3.54 19.24
CA SER A 291 -25.48 -3.33 19.16
C SER A 291 -25.94 -2.34 18.08
N SER A 292 -25.06 -1.58 17.42
CA SER A 292 -25.41 -0.83 16.20
C SER A 292 -25.34 -1.69 14.95
N GLY A 293 -24.70 -2.85 15.02
CA GLY A 293 -24.36 -3.63 13.83
C GLY A 293 -25.48 -4.52 13.32
N ASP A 294 -26.53 -4.78 14.11
CA ASP A 294 -27.74 -5.47 13.64
C ASP A 294 -28.59 -4.47 12.86
N VAL A 295 -28.27 -4.30 11.57
CA VAL A 295 -28.85 -3.25 10.72
C VAL A 295 -30.07 -3.72 9.94
N ASN A 296 -30.43 -4.99 10.05
CA ASN A 296 -31.69 -5.51 9.54
C ASN A 296 -32.76 -5.69 10.64
N GLY A 297 -32.38 -5.51 11.91
CA GLY A 297 -33.26 -5.57 13.08
C GLY A 297 -33.78 -6.96 13.40
N ASP A 298 -33.09 -8.02 12.96
CA ASP A 298 -33.52 -9.41 13.17
C ASP A 298 -33.09 -9.99 14.53
N GLY A 299 -32.33 -9.21 15.31
CA GLY A 299 -31.83 -9.55 16.63
C GLY A 299 -30.50 -10.31 16.62
N ALA A 300 -29.90 -10.52 15.45
CA ALA A 300 -28.64 -11.22 15.31
C ALA A 300 -27.67 -10.45 14.41
N LEU A 301 -26.56 -10.01 15.01
CA LEU A 301 -25.43 -9.53 14.23
C LEU A 301 -24.87 -10.69 13.38
N THR A 302 -24.81 -10.57 12.06
CA THR A 302 -24.32 -11.62 11.14
C THR A 302 -23.61 -11.02 9.92
N SER A 303 -23.14 -11.87 9.00
CA SER A 303 -22.64 -11.42 7.71
C SER A 303 -23.71 -10.78 6.81
N VAL A 304 -25.01 -10.98 7.11
CA VAL A 304 -26.10 -10.31 6.40
C VAL A 304 -26.08 -8.82 6.68
N ASP A 305 -25.83 -8.43 7.93
CA ASP A 305 -25.72 -7.04 8.34
C ASP A 305 -24.53 -6.34 7.70
N ALA A 306 -23.38 -7.01 7.66
CA ALA A 306 -22.21 -6.52 6.95
C ALA A 306 -22.49 -6.29 5.45
N ALA A 307 -23.19 -7.23 4.81
CA ALA A 307 -23.55 -7.08 3.40
C ALA A 307 -24.52 -5.91 3.16
N LEU A 308 -25.41 -5.60 4.10
CA LEU A 308 -26.30 -4.44 4.02
C LEU A 308 -25.51 -3.14 4.20
N LEU A 309 -24.54 -3.10 5.11
CA LEU A 309 -23.65 -1.95 5.29
C LEU A 309 -22.79 -1.66 4.05
N LEU A 310 -22.27 -2.69 3.39
CA LEU A 310 -21.54 -2.55 2.12
C LEU A 310 -22.45 -2.01 1.02
N GLN A 311 -23.70 -2.48 0.94
CA GLN A 311 -24.69 -1.96 0.00
C GLN A 311 -25.03 -0.48 0.29
N PHE A 312 -25.16 -0.11 1.56
CA PHE A 312 -25.36 1.29 1.98
C PHE A 312 -24.18 2.18 1.58
N THR A 313 -22.96 1.74 1.87
CA THR A 313 -21.71 2.46 1.53
C THR A 313 -21.55 2.65 0.01
N ALA A 314 -21.95 1.64 -0.76
CA ALA A 314 -21.94 1.68 -2.22
C ALA A 314 -23.13 2.46 -2.83
N ALA A 315 -23.96 3.12 -2.00
CA ALA A 315 -25.17 3.83 -2.41
C ALA A 315 -26.17 2.95 -3.21
N LEU A 316 -26.19 1.64 -2.95
CA LEU A 316 -27.14 0.70 -3.54
C LEU A 316 -28.45 0.66 -2.74
N ILE A 317 -28.41 1.05 -1.47
CA ILE A 317 -29.57 1.23 -0.58
C ILE A 317 -29.39 2.53 0.23
N ASP A 318 -30.51 3.16 0.59
CA ASP A 318 -30.50 4.39 1.38
C ASP A 318 -30.54 4.09 2.89
N GLU A 319 -30.24 5.09 3.72
CA GLU A 319 -30.25 4.99 5.20
C GLU A 319 -31.58 4.45 5.75
N GLY A 320 -32.71 4.76 5.10
CA GLY A 320 -34.04 4.27 5.48
C GLY A 320 -34.26 2.76 5.28
N ALA A 321 -33.30 2.06 4.66
CA ALA A 321 -33.30 0.61 4.53
C ALA A 321 -32.64 -0.10 5.73
N LEU A 322 -31.90 0.64 6.58
CA LEU A 322 -31.29 0.11 7.80
C LEU A 322 -32.26 0.24 8.97
N THR A 323 -32.28 -0.75 9.87
CA THR A 323 -33.10 -0.76 11.08
C THR A 323 -32.23 -1.08 12.28
N CYS A 324 -32.03 -0.08 13.13
CA CYS A 324 -31.52 -0.13 14.50
C CYS A 324 -32.45 0.73 15.38
#